data_AF-A0A5E4MY32-F1
#
_entry.id   AF-A0A5E4MY32-F1
#
_cell.length_a   1.000
_cell.length_b   1.000
_cell.length_c   1.000
_cell.angle_alpha   90.00
_cell.angle_beta   90.00
_cell.angle_gamma   90.00
#
_symmetry.space_group_name_H-M   'P 1'
#
loop_
_entity.id
_entity.type
_entity.pdbx_description
1 polymer ?
#
loop_
_entity_poly.entity_id
_entity_poly.type
_entity_poly.pdbx_seq_one_letter_code
_entity_poly.pdbx_strand_id
1 'polypeptide(L)'
;MLLSMADPLIKLTRHEKIMITRVRIEHTKLIHSHLMRKELKPRCETCLNELSVKHIFLECPNYQNARTKSNLNTRSLKEALNYGDEKRIFDFIKIADLASNI
;
A
#
# COMPACT_ATOMS: atom_id res chain seq x y z
N MET A 1 -19.15 17.60 -7.07
CA MET A 1 -19.35 16.33 -6.34
C MET A 1 -19.99 15.33 -7.30
N LEU A 2 -19.61 14.05 -7.20
CA LEU A 2 -19.99 12.93 -8.08
C LEU A 2 -19.10 12.77 -9.32
N LEU A 3 -17.91 12.18 -9.11
CA LEU A 3 -17.34 11.30 -10.12
C LEU A 3 -17.88 9.90 -9.84
N SER A 4 -18.83 9.50 -10.66
CA SER A 4 -19.18 8.10 -10.87
C SER A 4 -17.96 7.39 -11.43
N MET A 5 -17.45 6.40 -10.69
CA MET A 5 -16.65 5.32 -11.27
C MET A 5 -17.10 4.03 -10.62
N ALA A 6 -18.30 3.59 -11.00
CA ALA A 6 -18.62 2.18 -10.96
C ALA A 6 -17.83 1.53 -12.11
N ASP A 7 -16.82 0.74 -11.76
CA ASP A 7 -16.10 -0.16 -12.67
C ASP A 7 -15.84 -1.49 -11.89
N PRO A 8 -15.63 -2.63 -12.57
CA PRO A 8 -16.46 -3.82 -12.47
C PRO A 8 -16.08 -4.71 -11.28
N LEU A 9 -17.11 -5.12 -10.54
CA LEU A 9 -17.27 -6.35 -9.73
C LEU A 9 -16.03 -7.19 -9.35
N ILE A 10 -15.00 -6.59 -8.75
CA ILE A 10 -14.23 -7.31 -7.74
C ILE A 10 -15.03 -7.17 -6.46
N LYS A 11 -15.71 -8.24 -6.02
CA LYS A 11 -16.47 -8.25 -4.76
C LYS A 11 -15.50 -8.28 -3.58
N LEU A 12 -14.81 -7.17 -3.37
CA LEU A 12 -13.94 -6.98 -2.23
C LEU A 12 -14.79 -6.94 -0.96
N THR A 13 -14.34 -7.64 0.06
CA THR A 13 -14.90 -7.55 1.40
C THR A 13 -14.76 -6.12 1.92
N ARG A 14 -15.58 -5.75 2.92
CA ARG A 14 -15.43 -4.46 3.60
C ARG A 14 -14.01 -4.25 4.14
N HIS A 15 -13.41 -5.32 4.65
CA HIS A 15 -12.05 -5.30 5.20
C HIS A 15 -11.01 -4.97 4.11
N GLU A 16 -11.10 -5.62 2.94
CA GLU A 16 -10.21 -5.37 1.80
C GLU A 16 -10.30 -3.94 1.29
N LYS A 17 -11.53 -3.42 1.16
CA LYS A 17 -11.75 -2.02 0.75
C LYS A 17 -11.10 -1.04 1.74
N ILE A 18 -11.24 -1.29 3.04
CA ILE A 18 -10.62 -0.44 4.08
C ILE A 18 -9.09 -0.45 3.94
N MET A 19 -8.47 -1.63 3.76
CA MET A 19 -7.02 -1.72 3.60
C MET A 19 -6.53 -0.94 2.36
N ILE A 20 -7.18 -1.14 1.21
CA ILE A 20 -6.80 -0.44 -0.02
C ILE A 20 -6.99 1.08 0.14
N THR A 21 -8.10 1.52 0.72
CA THR A 21 -8.34 2.93 0.98
C THR A 21 -7.27 3.53 1.88
N ARG A 22 -6.87 2.85 2.97
CA ARG A 22 -5.80 3.32 3.87
C ARG A 22 -4.45 3.48 3.18
N VAL A 23 -4.10 2.55 2.28
CA VAL A 23 -2.88 2.69 1.46
C VAL A 23 -2.98 3.89 0.51
N ARG A 24 -4.11 4.06 -0.19
CA ARG A 24 -4.30 5.14 -1.17
C ARG A 24 -4.22 6.54 -0.56
N ILE A 25 -4.73 6.71 0.65
CA ILE A 25 -4.65 7.98 1.38
C ILE A 25 -3.34 8.13 2.17
N GLU A 26 -2.40 7.19 2.00
CA GLU A 26 -1.10 7.11 2.69
C GLU A 26 -1.17 6.95 4.23
N HIS A 27 -2.37 6.83 4.80
CA HIS A 27 -2.62 6.65 6.22
C HIS A 27 -2.54 5.19 6.67
N THR A 28 -1.42 4.52 6.40
CA THR A 28 -1.14 3.26 7.09
C THR A 28 -0.74 3.56 8.53
N LYS A 29 -1.18 2.73 9.49
CA LYS A 29 -0.78 2.86 10.91
C LYS A 29 0.74 2.89 11.04
N LEU A 30 1.43 2.13 10.19
CA LEU A 30 2.89 2.06 10.15
C LEU A 30 3.55 3.39 9.73
N ILE A 31 2.89 4.20 8.90
CA ILE A 31 3.45 5.49 8.45
C ILE A 31 2.94 6.66 9.28
N HIS A 32 1.75 6.59 9.89
CA HIS A 32 1.20 7.71 10.68
C HIS A 32 1.29 7.55 12.20
N SER A 33 1.59 6.35 12.74
CA SER A 33 1.72 6.14 14.19
C SER A 33 2.77 7.05 14.82
N HIS A 34 3.88 7.28 14.11
CA HIS A 34 4.99 8.10 14.61
C HIS A 34 4.57 9.57 14.80
N LEU A 35 3.74 10.12 13.89
CA LEU A 35 3.19 11.48 14.03
C LEU A 35 2.28 11.60 15.25
N MET A 36 1.43 10.59 15.48
CA MET A 36 0.49 10.58 16.60
C MET A 36 1.20 10.38 17.96
N ARG A 37 2.31 9.65 17.97
CA ARG A 37 3.12 9.36 19.16
C ARG A 37 4.28 10.34 19.37
N LYS A 38 4.51 11.28 18.44
CA LYS A 38 5.72 12.13 18.39
C LYS A 38 7.02 11.32 18.40
N GLU A 39 6.98 10.14 17.81
CA GLU A 39 8.12 9.25 17.65
C GLU A 39 8.79 9.48 16.30
N LEU A 40 10.02 8.99 16.14
CA LEU A 40 10.71 9.01 14.85
C LEU A 40 9.98 8.09 13.86
N LYS A 41 10.03 8.44 12.57
CA LYS A 41 9.54 7.57 11.50
C LYS A 41 10.17 6.19 11.63
N PRO A 42 9.39 5.11 11.48
CA PRO A 42 9.99 3.79 11.41
C PRO A 42 10.94 3.73 10.22
N ARG A 43 12.04 3.00 10.40
CA ARG A 43 13.01 2.74 9.34
C ARG A 43 12.83 1.32 8.85
N CYS A 44 13.05 1.12 7.56
CA CYS A 44 13.18 -0.23 7.02
C CYS A 44 14.42 -0.87 7.62
N GLU A 45 14.29 -2.04 8.23
CA GLU A 45 15.41 -2.74 8.87
C GLU A 45 16.52 -3.11 7.88
N THR A 46 16.15 -3.37 6.61
CA THR A 46 17.13 -3.77 5.58
C THR A 46 17.72 -2.59 4.83
N CYS A 47 16.92 -1.57 4.51
CA CYS A 47 17.42 -0.42 3.75
C CYS A 47 17.92 0.72 4.64
N LEU A 48 17.58 0.72 5.93
CA LEU A 48 17.80 1.80 6.91
C LEU A 48 17.18 3.15 6.53
N ASN A 49 16.49 3.23 5.40
CA ASN A 49 15.73 4.38 4.94
C ASN A 49 14.41 4.53 5.73
N GLU A 50 13.89 5.76 5.74
CA GLU A 50 12.55 6.02 6.26
C GLU A 50 11.50 5.18 5.53
N LEU A 51 10.65 4.53 6.32
CA LEU A 51 9.61 3.69 5.79
C LEU A 51 8.43 4.57 5.35
N SER A 52 8.03 4.42 4.09
CA SER A 52 6.95 5.18 3.45
C SER A 52 6.21 4.31 2.43
N VAL A 53 5.04 4.76 1.95
CA VAL A 53 4.29 4.05 0.91
C VAL A 53 5.15 3.96 -0.34
N LYS A 54 5.82 5.05 -0.71
CA LYS A 54 6.80 5.07 -1.81
C LYS A 54 7.88 4.02 -1.64
N HIS A 55 8.48 3.95 -0.45
CA HIS A 55 9.52 2.98 -0.18
C HIS A 55 9.02 1.54 -0.34
N ILE A 56 7.86 1.21 0.23
CA ILE A 56 7.25 -0.12 0.14
C ILE A 56 6.88 -0.48 -1.30
N PHE A 57 6.16 0.40 -1.99
CA PHE A 57 5.52 0.11 -3.28
C PHE A 57 6.45 0.30 -4.48
N LEU A 58 7.61 0.95 -4.35
CA LEU A 58 8.48 1.24 -5.49
C LEU A 58 9.97 0.92 -5.27
N GLU A 59 10.51 1.07 -4.06
CA GLU A 59 11.97 1.20 -3.89
C GLU A 59 12.61 0.03 -3.14
N CYS A 60 11.94 -0.44 -2.08
CA CYS A 60 12.54 -1.37 -1.12
C CYS A 60 12.74 -2.76 -1.74
N PRO A 61 13.96 -3.31 -1.74
CA PRO A 61 14.24 -4.65 -2.26
C PRO A 61 13.47 -5.76 -1.53
N ASN A 62 13.18 -5.61 -0.23
CA ASN A 62 12.42 -6.61 0.53
C ASN A 62 11.04 -6.88 -0.06
N TYR A 63 10.42 -5.84 -0.63
CA TYR A 63 9.10 -5.94 -1.24
C TYR A 63 9.15 -6.21 -2.75
N GLN A 64 10.34 -6.37 -3.34
CA GLN A 64 10.47 -6.61 -4.79
C GLN A 64 9.75 -7.89 -5.24
N ASN A 65 9.89 -8.98 -4.48
CA ASN A 65 9.20 -10.23 -4.78
C ASN A 65 7.67 -10.07 -4.69
N ALA A 66 7.18 -9.34 -3.69
CA ALA A 66 5.75 -9.05 -3.54
C ALA A 66 5.24 -8.23 -4.73
N ARG A 67 5.94 -7.17 -5.13
CA ARG A 67 5.61 -6.34 -6.31
C ARG A 67 5.55 -7.17 -7.59
N THR A 68 6.53 -8.05 -7.81
CA THR A 68 6.55 -8.91 -8.99
C THR A 68 5.37 -9.89 -8.98
N LYS A 69 5.11 -10.57 -7.86
CA LYS A 69 4.01 -11.55 -7.77
C LYS A 69 2.62 -10.93 -7.87
N SER A 70 2.45 -9.69 -7.41
CA SER A 70 1.19 -8.97 -7.50
C SER A 70 1.02 -8.15 -8.79
N ASN A 71 1.99 -8.20 -9.70
CA ASN A 71 2.04 -7.38 -10.92
C ASN A 71 2.03 -5.86 -10.64
N LEU A 72 2.72 -5.40 -9.59
CA LEU A 72 2.91 -3.98 -9.23
C LEU A 72 4.38 -3.53 -9.40
N ASN A 73 4.96 -3.77 -10.58
CA ASN A 73 6.26 -3.21 -10.97
C ASN A 73 6.05 -1.88 -11.72
N THR A 74 5.56 -0.87 -11.02
CA THR A 74 5.25 0.44 -11.62
C THR A 74 6.38 1.45 -11.38
N ARG A 75 6.30 2.61 -12.06
CA ARG A 75 7.30 3.68 -11.92
C ARG A 75 6.86 4.79 -10.98
N SER A 76 5.58 4.82 -10.61
CA SER A 76 5.00 5.85 -9.77
C SER A 76 3.95 5.30 -8.82
N LEU A 77 3.72 6.00 -7.70
CA LEU A 77 2.66 5.66 -6.75
C LEU A 77 1.28 5.81 -7.37
N LYS A 78 1.10 6.78 -8.27
CA LYS A 78 -0.15 7.00 -9.00
C LYS A 78 -0.52 5.76 -9.82
N GLU A 79 0.45 5.14 -10.49
CA GLU A 79 0.24 3.87 -11.21
C GLU A 79 0.04 2.71 -10.24
N ALA A 80 0.86 2.59 -9.18
CA ALA A 80 0.79 1.48 -8.23
C ALA A 80 -0.55 1.41 -7.48
N LEU A 81 -1.16 2.58 -7.23
CA LEU A 81 -2.35 2.74 -6.38
C LEU A 81 -3.58 3.17 -7.17
N ASN A 82 -3.55 3.03 -8.50
CA ASN A 82 -4.62 3.46 -9.40
C ASN A 82 -5.96 2.78 -9.08
N TYR A 83 -7.06 3.46 -9.40
CA TYR A 83 -8.41 2.88 -9.34
C TYR A 83 -8.55 1.81 -10.43
N GLY A 84 -9.10 0.64 -10.10
CA GLY A 84 -9.16 -0.54 -10.98
C GLY A 84 -8.09 -1.59 -10.69
N ASP A 85 -7.02 -1.25 -9.95
CA ASP A 85 -5.95 -2.19 -9.56
C ASP A 85 -6.15 -2.79 -8.15
N GLU A 86 -7.36 -2.71 -7.58
CA GLU A 86 -7.66 -3.11 -6.21
C GLU A 86 -7.17 -4.51 -5.85
N LYS A 87 -7.37 -5.48 -6.75
CA LYS A 87 -6.92 -6.85 -6.53
C LYS A 87 -5.40 -6.95 -6.47
N ARG A 88 -4.68 -6.24 -7.34
CA ARG A 88 -3.20 -6.23 -7.34
C ARG A 88 -2.66 -5.59 -6.06
N ILE A 89 -3.28 -4.49 -5.63
CA ILE A 89 -2.95 -3.81 -4.36
C ILE A 89 -3.20 -4.75 -3.18
N PHE A 90 -4.34 -5.44 -3.15
CA PHE A 90 -4.64 -6.38 -2.08
C PHE A 90 -3.72 -7.60 -2.07
N ASP A 91 -3.47 -8.20 -3.23
CA ASP A 91 -2.53 -9.32 -3.38
C ASP A 91 -1.13 -8.91 -2.90
N PHE A 92 -0.68 -7.69 -3.23
CA PHE A 92 0.57 -7.13 -2.73
C PHE A 92 0.57 -7.04 -1.20
N ILE A 93 -0.45 -6.42 -0.59
CA ILE A 93 -0.56 -6.27 0.87
C ILE A 93 -0.47 -7.62 1.57
N LYS A 94 -1.10 -8.66 0.99
CA LYS A 94 -1.06 -10.02 1.52
C LYS A 94 0.33 -10.66 1.40
N ILE A 95 0.95 -10.57 0.22
CA ILE A 95 2.27 -11.19 -0.04
C ILE A 95 3.39 -10.49 0.73
N ALA A 96 3.26 -9.18 0.93
CA ALA A 96 4.19 -8.35 1.70
C ALA A 96 3.99 -8.44 3.23
N ASP A 97 3.00 -9.22 3.69
CA ASP A 97 2.61 -9.36 5.10
C ASP A 97 2.32 -8.01 5.81
N LEU A 98 1.64 -7.11 5.09
CA LEU A 98 1.31 -5.77 5.60
C LEU A 98 -0.09 -5.69 6.23
N ALA A 99 -0.86 -6.77 6.21
CA ALA A 99 -2.26 -6.77 6.66
C ALA A 99 -2.42 -6.44 8.17
N SER A 100 -1.44 -6.79 9.00
CA SER A 100 -1.42 -6.44 10.44
C SER A 100 -1.04 -4.97 10.70
N ASN A 101 -0.48 -4.30 9.69
CA ASN A 101 0.15 -2.99 9.76
C ASN A 101 -0.63 -1.88 9.03
N ILE A 102 -1.67 -2.25 8.28
CA ILE A 102 -2.52 -1.36 7.48
C ILE A 102 -3.89 -1.20 8.11
#